data_AF-A0A1Y3MKI8-F1
#
_entry.id   AF-A0A1Y3MKI8-F1
#
_cell.length_a   1.000
_cell.length_b   1.000
_cell.length_c   1.000
_cell.angle_alpha   90.00
_cell.angle_beta   90.00
_cell.angle_gamma   90.00
#
_symmetry.space_group_name_H-M   'P 1'
#
loop_
_entity.id
_entity.type
_entity.pdbx_description
1 polymer ?
#
loop_
_entity_poly.entity_id
_entity_poly.type
_entity_poly.pdbx_seq_one_letter_code
_entity_poly.pdbx_strand_id
1 'polypeptide(L)'
;RIKFWIYFNKKEKFLPVGTEKNTTYYLTAMISDIEPIADDYISEMKKIIEYLGDKNVMVSIVENGDSKDNTRDYLRQFQDYLNKKNIPNKFLLEHEVNDPRKTTPGIHNGRVTFYSLLRNKVFDLLYETKDLDYGNTKIIYFNDIVFAYEDIIKLISTNNEDYDSVCAMDFYYSFYDTWVSFDISGNRFKSGFPFFINSEAQHQVLDNKPVRIFSCWNGVIVFTASPLENKRLQFR
;
A
#
# COMPACT_ATOMS: atom_id res chain seq x y z
N ARG A 1 5.36 -7.81 -20.69
CA ARG A 1 3.93 -7.94 -20.34
C ARG A 1 3.83 -7.72 -18.84
N ILE A 2 2.95 -6.83 -18.38
CA ILE A 2 2.82 -6.43 -16.97
C ILE A 2 2.43 -7.64 -16.10
N LYS A 3 2.97 -7.74 -14.87
CA LYS A 3 2.83 -8.85 -13.94
C LYS A 3 2.20 -8.42 -12.63
N PHE A 4 0.93 -8.80 -12.46
CA PHE A 4 0.19 -8.58 -11.22
C PHE A 4 -0.06 -9.88 -10.47
N TRP A 5 0.06 -9.81 -9.15
CA TRP A 5 -0.07 -10.95 -8.25
C TRP A 5 -0.94 -10.62 -7.04
N ILE A 6 -1.48 -11.65 -6.41
CA ILE A 6 -2.05 -11.54 -5.07
C ILE A 6 -1.45 -12.60 -4.17
N TYR A 7 -1.11 -12.19 -2.95
CA TYR A 7 -0.39 -13.01 -1.99
C TYR A 7 -1.31 -13.61 -0.94
N PHE A 8 -1.08 -14.88 -0.64
CA PHE A 8 -1.71 -15.64 0.44
C PHE A 8 -0.61 -16.17 1.35
N ASN A 9 -0.81 -16.05 2.67
CA ASN A 9 0.20 -16.35 3.68
C ASN A 9 0.94 -17.67 3.41
N LYS A 10 2.23 -17.56 3.10
CA LYS A 10 3.12 -18.66 2.76
C LYS A 10 3.74 -19.24 4.03
N LYS A 11 3.82 -20.57 4.09
CA LYS A 11 4.56 -21.32 5.12
C LYS A 11 6.08 -21.24 4.96
N GLU A 12 6.59 -20.65 3.88
CA GLU A 12 8.04 -20.57 3.66
C GLU A 12 8.72 -19.59 4.62
N LYS A 13 9.99 -19.88 4.90
CA LYS A 13 10.90 -18.99 5.63
C LYS A 13 11.09 -17.70 4.84
N PHE A 14 11.33 -16.60 5.56
CA PHE A 14 11.66 -15.30 5.00
C PHE A 14 12.65 -15.43 3.85
N LEU A 15 12.26 -14.98 2.66
CA LEU A 15 13.23 -14.68 1.62
C LEU A 15 13.84 -13.32 1.95
N PRO A 16 15.17 -13.15 1.87
CA PRO A 16 15.79 -11.85 2.10
C PRO A 16 15.25 -10.82 1.11
N VAL A 17 14.58 -9.79 1.60
CA VAL A 17 14.12 -8.66 0.78
C VAL A 17 15.25 -7.65 0.66
N GLY A 18 15.54 -7.18 -0.56
CA GLY A 18 16.43 -6.02 -0.76
C GLY A 18 17.91 -6.22 -0.43
N THR A 19 18.37 -7.46 -0.22
CA THR A 19 19.76 -7.72 0.18
C THR A 19 20.80 -7.61 -0.94
N GLU A 20 20.37 -7.58 -2.21
CA GLU A 20 21.27 -7.57 -3.37
C GLU A 20 21.13 -6.33 -4.27
N LYS A 21 20.13 -5.47 -4.03
CA LYS A 21 19.83 -4.31 -4.89
C LYS A 21 19.81 -3.06 -4.05
N ASN A 22 20.35 -1.96 -4.58
CA ASN A 22 20.28 -0.62 -4.00
C ASN A 22 18.83 -0.09 -4.08
N THR A 23 17.89 -0.82 -3.46
CA THR A 23 16.46 -0.64 -3.59
C THR A 23 15.95 0.32 -2.54
N THR A 24 15.17 1.30 -2.98
CA THR A 24 14.45 2.21 -2.08
C THR A 24 13.04 1.68 -1.86
N TYR A 25 12.62 1.59 -0.61
CA TYR A 25 11.30 1.20 -0.18
C TYR A 25 10.52 2.44 0.27
N TYR A 26 9.51 2.80 -0.49
CA TYR A 26 8.64 3.94 -0.25
C TYR A 26 7.37 3.48 0.47
N LEU A 27 7.37 3.55 1.80
CA LEU A 27 6.23 3.19 2.63
C LEU A 27 5.23 4.33 2.63
N THR A 28 4.01 4.07 2.20
CA THR A 28 3.03 5.12 1.99
C THR A 28 1.64 4.75 2.45
N ALA A 29 0.88 5.71 2.98
CA ALA A 29 -0.48 5.44 3.43
C ALA A 29 -1.40 6.64 3.24
N MET A 30 -2.69 6.37 2.98
CA MET A 30 -3.76 7.35 3.11
C MET A 30 -4.75 6.80 4.13
N ILE A 31 -4.83 7.45 5.28
CA ILE A 31 -5.49 6.91 6.48
C ILE A 31 -6.35 7.98 7.16
N SER A 32 -7.36 7.54 7.89
CA SER A 32 -8.20 8.40 8.71
C SER A 32 -8.78 7.58 9.86
N ASP A 33 -8.95 8.17 11.03
CA ASP A 33 -9.62 7.55 12.19
C ASP A 33 -9.00 6.19 12.62
N ILE A 34 -7.67 6.12 12.70
CA ILE A 34 -6.93 4.90 13.06
C ILE A 34 -6.55 4.83 14.55
N GLU A 35 -7.01 5.74 15.43
CA GLU A 35 -6.66 5.71 16.87
C GLU A 35 -6.80 4.32 17.51
N PRO A 36 -7.86 3.52 17.24
CA PRO A 36 -8.00 2.19 17.83
C PRO A 36 -6.89 1.19 17.49
N ILE A 37 -6.15 1.42 16.40
CA ILE A 37 -5.07 0.55 15.91
C ILE A 37 -3.73 1.28 15.78
N ALA A 38 -3.63 2.55 16.18
CA ALA A 38 -2.50 3.42 15.85
C ALA A 38 -1.18 2.92 16.45
N ASP A 39 -1.20 2.46 17.70
CA ASP A 39 -0.01 1.92 18.36
C ASP A 39 0.54 0.70 17.63
N ASP A 40 -0.33 -0.27 17.32
CA ASP A 40 0.05 -1.48 16.58
C ASP A 40 0.51 -1.13 15.16
N TYR A 41 -0.26 -0.32 14.43
CA TYR A 41 0.06 0.13 13.08
C TYR A 41 1.46 0.78 13.03
N ILE A 42 1.75 1.72 13.93
CA ILE A 42 3.04 2.42 13.99
C ILE A 42 4.16 1.48 14.45
N SER A 43 3.90 0.60 15.41
CA SER A 43 4.86 -0.41 15.87
C SER A 43 5.29 -1.33 14.73
N GLU A 44 4.33 -1.83 13.94
CA GLU A 44 4.59 -2.71 12.81
C GLU A 44 5.30 -1.96 11.66
N MET A 45 4.93 -0.70 11.37
CA MET A 45 5.68 0.16 10.44
C MET A 45 7.15 0.32 10.85
N LYS A 46 7.43 0.53 12.14
CA LYS A 46 8.80 0.64 12.65
C LYS A 46 9.59 -0.66 12.46
N LYS A 47 8.97 -1.81 12.70
CA LYS A 47 9.60 -3.12 12.45
C LYS A 47 9.90 -3.34 10.97
N ILE A 48 9.03 -2.91 10.06
CA ILE A 48 9.30 -2.94 8.61
C ILE A 48 10.52 -2.07 8.28
N ILE A 49 10.58 -0.85 8.80
CA ILE A 49 11.71 0.06 8.59
C ILE A 49 13.01 -0.55 9.09
N GLU A 50 13.00 -1.12 10.30
CA GLU A 50 14.17 -1.76 10.90
C GLU A 50 14.64 -2.98 10.06
N TYR A 51 13.71 -3.76 9.53
CA TYR A 51 14.03 -4.90 8.66
C TYR A 51 14.63 -4.47 7.31
N LEU A 52 14.03 -3.46 6.66
CA LEU A 52 14.47 -2.98 5.34
C LEU A 52 15.73 -2.10 5.43
N GLY A 53 16.00 -1.54 6.62
CA GLY A 53 17.12 -0.67 6.92
C GLY A 53 16.80 0.81 6.70
N ASP A 54 17.07 1.64 7.71
CA ASP A 54 16.75 3.07 7.74
C ASP A 54 17.22 3.84 6.48
N LYS A 55 18.35 3.44 5.87
CA LYS A 55 18.93 4.09 4.67
C LYS A 55 18.18 3.80 3.38
N ASN A 56 17.41 2.73 3.35
CA ASN A 56 16.70 2.25 2.16
C ASN A 56 15.23 2.67 2.18
N VAL A 57 14.77 3.40 3.20
CA VAL A 57 13.36 3.66 3.42
C VAL A 57 13.03 5.14 3.30
N MET A 58 11.87 5.42 2.71
CA MET A 58 11.20 6.71 2.72
C MET A 58 9.75 6.52 3.18
N VAL A 59 9.17 7.49 3.87
CA VAL A 59 7.81 7.37 4.41
C VAL A 59 6.93 8.55 4.01
N SER A 60 5.74 8.32 3.45
CA SER A 60 4.76 9.38 3.26
C SER A 60 3.36 8.99 3.73
N ILE A 61 2.73 9.83 4.54
CA ILE A 61 1.40 9.56 5.07
C ILE A 61 0.51 10.77 4.85
N VAL A 62 -0.69 10.51 4.30
CA VAL A 62 -1.73 11.52 4.09
C VAL A 62 -2.93 11.18 4.96
N GLU A 63 -3.29 12.11 5.84
CA GLU A 63 -4.49 12.05 6.69
C GLU A 63 -5.46 13.22 6.37
N ASN A 64 -4.92 14.37 5.95
CA ASN A 64 -5.67 15.53 5.44
C ASN A 64 -6.57 16.23 6.47
N GLY A 65 -6.38 16.04 7.77
CA GLY A 65 -7.11 16.72 8.83
C GLY A 65 -8.54 16.21 9.03
N ASP A 66 -8.93 15.12 8.38
CA ASP A 66 -10.30 14.63 8.34
C ASP A 66 -10.68 13.72 9.52
N SER A 67 -9.69 13.24 10.29
CA SER A 67 -9.89 12.37 11.45
C SER A 67 -10.53 13.11 12.62
N LYS A 68 -11.44 12.44 13.32
CA LYS A 68 -12.19 12.94 14.48
C LYS A 68 -11.61 12.50 15.82
N ASP A 69 -10.57 11.69 15.76
CA ASP A 69 -9.90 11.04 16.88
C ASP A 69 -8.46 11.56 17.02
N ASN A 70 -7.65 10.93 17.89
CA ASN A 70 -6.27 11.35 18.12
C ASN A 70 -5.27 10.87 17.04
N THR A 71 -5.72 10.36 15.88
CA THR A 71 -4.86 9.84 14.81
C THR A 71 -3.69 10.79 14.49
N ARG A 72 -3.94 12.08 14.38
CA ARG A 72 -2.91 13.07 14.04
C ARG A 72 -1.79 13.14 15.07
N ASP A 73 -2.09 12.96 16.34
CA ASP A 73 -1.07 13.00 17.41
C ASP A 73 -0.18 11.77 17.37
N TYR A 74 -0.74 10.59 17.07
CA TYR A 74 0.05 9.38 16.82
C TYR A 74 0.94 9.55 15.58
N LEU A 75 0.42 10.12 14.50
CA LEU A 75 1.20 10.34 13.28
C LEU A 75 2.31 11.39 13.46
N ARG A 76 2.09 12.44 14.24
CA ARG A 76 3.16 13.39 14.62
C ARG A 76 4.27 12.70 15.40
N GLN A 77 3.93 11.86 16.38
CA GLN A 77 4.91 11.09 17.14
C GLN A 77 5.70 10.12 16.25
N PHE A 78 5.04 9.50 15.27
CA PHE A 78 5.72 8.67 14.29
C PHE A 78 6.66 9.49 13.39
N GLN A 79 6.22 10.66 12.93
CA GLN A 79 7.04 11.57 12.14
C GLN A 79 8.30 12.02 12.92
N ASP A 80 8.15 12.35 14.21
CA ASP A 80 9.27 12.73 15.07
C ASP A 80 10.28 11.59 15.24
N TYR A 81 9.81 10.34 15.33
CA TYR A 81 10.69 9.17 15.33
C TYR A 81 11.50 9.05 14.03
N LEU A 82 10.86 9.24 12.87
CA LEU A 82 11.52 9.19 11.56
C LEU A 82 12.56 10.32 11.41
N ASN A 83 12.21 11.53 11.85
CA ASN A 83 13.10 12.69 11.85
C ASN A 83 14.35 12.45 12.71
N LYS A 84 14.20 11.89 13.92
CA LYS A 84 15.34 11.54 14.79
C LYS A 84 16.29 10.52 14.18
N LYS A 85 15.77 9.65 13.31
CA LYS A 85 16.56 8.67 12.56
C LYS A 85 17.09 9.19 11.22
N ASN A 86 16.75 10.43 10.83
CA ASN A 86 17.05 11.00 9.52
C ASN A 86 16.48 10.18 8.34
N ILE A 87 15.31 9.55 8.55
CA ILE A 87 14.59 8.85 7.48
C ILE A 87 13.78 9.89 6.69
N PRO A 88 13.95 10.01 5.35
CA PRO A 88 13.18 10.93 4.53
C PRO A 88 11.69 10.68 4.68
N ASN A 89 10.93 11.71 5.06
CA ASN A 89 9.50 11.55 5.29
C ASN A 89 8.68 12.81 4.97
N LYS A 90 7.39 12.62 4.70
CA LYS A 90 6.42 13.70 4.48
C LYS A 90 5.02 13.30 4.94
N PHE A 91 4.49 14.08 5.89
CA PHE A 91 3.17 13.86 6.47
C PHE A 91 2.27 15.04 6.14
N LEU A 92 1.07 14.75 5.61
CA LEU A 92 0.02 15.73 5.36
C LEU A 92 -1.10 15.49 6.37
N LEU A 93 -1.10 16.28 7.45
CA LEU A 93 -2.01 16.14 8.61
C LEU A 93 -3.04 17.25 8.74
N GLU A 94 -2.93 18.28 7.90
CA GLU A 94 -3.87 19.41 7.87
C GLU A 94 -4.66 19.41 6.57
N HIS A 95 -5.78 20.13 6.54
CA HIS A 95 -6.63 20.25 5.36
C HIS A 95 -5.95 21.03 4.23
N GLU A 96 -5.16 20.34 3.41
CA GLU A 96 -4.55 20.91 2.20
C GLU A 96 -5.30 20.51 0.92
N VAL A 97 -5.96 19.34 0.92
CA VAL A 97 -6.75 18.87 -0.22
C VAL A 97 -8.21 19.23 0.00
N ASN A 98 -8.71 20.09 -0.88
CA ASN A 98 -10.12 20.48 -0.89
C ASN A 98 -11.03 19.28 -1.14
N ASP A 99 -12.08 19.16 -0.33
CA ASP A 99 -13.06 18.10 -0.44
C ASP A 99 -14.17 18.44 -1.45
N PRO A 100 -14.17 17.84 -2.67
CA PRO A 100 -15.17 18.12 -3.69
C PRO A 100 -16.57 17.62 -3.29
N ARG A 101 -16.69 16.76 -2.28
CA ARG A 101 -17.98 16.30 -1.74
C ARG A 101 -18.77 17.42 -1.09
N LYS A 102 -18.08 18.46 -0.59
CA LYS A 102 -18.71 19.62 0.07
C LYS A 102 -19.28 20.63 -0.92
N THR A 103 -18.84 20.63 -2.18
CA THR A 103 -19.19 21.66 -3.16
C THR A 103 -20.18 21.23 -4.24
N THR A 104 -20.39 19.91 -4.44
CA THR A 104 -21.34 19.40 -5.45
C THR A 104 -22.31 18.36 -4.85
N PRO A 105 -23.48 18.77 -4.33
CA PRO A 105 -24.48 17.84 -3.81
C PRO A 105 -25.20 17.10 -4.96
N GLY A 106 -24.87 15.82 -5.22
CA GLY A 106 -25.64 14.93 -6.11
C GLY A 106 -24.85 13.89 -6.95
N ILE A 107 -25.52 12.75 -7.21
CA ILE A 107 -25.28 11.54 -8.06
C ILE A 107 -23.84 10.99 -8.25
N HIS A 108 -22.81 11.82 -8.40
CA HIS A 108 -21.41 11.38 -8.34
C HIS A 108 -20.81 11.90 -7.03
N ASN A 109 -20.79 11.03 -6.01
CA ASN A 109 -20.50 11.33 -4.60
C ASN A 109 -19.12 11.98 -4.32
N GLY A 110 -18.40 12.56 -5.28
CA GLY A 110 -17.09 13.22 -5.13
C GLY A 110 -15.98 12.36 -4.52
N ARG A 111 -16.31 11.15 -4.04
CA ARG A 111 -15.55 10.33 -3.12
C ARG A 111 -14.39 9.68 -3.84
N VAL A 112 -14.65 9.14 -5.02
CA VAL A 112 -13.60 8.60 -5.90
C VAL A 112 -12.61 9.71 -6.22
N THR A 113 -13.08 10.86 -6.70
CA THR A 113 -12.24 12.02 -7.00
C THR A 113 -11.44 12.51 -5.79
N PHE A 114 -12.09 12.64 -4.63
CA PHE A 114 -11.45 13.07 -3.40
C PHE A 114 -10.32 12.12 -2.99
N TYR A 115 -10.57 10.81 -2.96
CA TYR A 115 -9.54 9.83 -2.65
C TYR A 115 -8.46 9.77 -3.74
N SER A 116 -8.79 10.00 -5.01
CA SER A 116 -7.77 10.11 -6.06
C SER A 116 -6.82 11.29 -5.81
N LEU A 117 -7.35 12.45 -5.37
CA LEU A 117 -6.52 13.60 -5.00
C LEU A 117 -5.60 13.30 -3.82
N LEU A 118 -6.13 12.69 -2.75
CA LEU A 118 -5.35 12.28 -1.58
C LEU A 118 -4.28 11.23 -1.93
N ARG A 119 -4.62 10.22 -2.74
CA ARG A 119 -3.66 9.21 -3.21
C ARG A 119 -2.58 9.81 -4.11
N ASN A 120 -2.87 10.85 -4.88
CA ASN A 120 -1.82 11.53 -5.64
C ASN A 120 -0.88 12.31 -4.71
N LYS A 121 -1.41 12.87 -3.61
CA LYS A 121 -0.62 13.60 -2.61
C LYS A 121 0.39 12.73 -1.87
N VAL A 122 0.08 11.45 -1.68
CA VAL A 122 1.03 10.55 -1.01
C VAL A 122 2.35 10.39 -1.77
N PHE A 123 2.43 10.79 -3.05
CA PHE A 123 3.66 10.70 -3.84
C PHE A 123 4.46 12.01 -3.91
N ASP A 124 4.04 13.08 -3.21
CA ASP A 124 4.72 14.38 -3.29
C ASP A 124 6.21 14.26 -2.89
N LEU A 125 6.52 13.53 -1.81
CA LEU A 125 7.91 13.28 -1.40
C LEU A 125 8.71 12.52 -2.47
N LEU A 126 8.07 11.58 -3.18
CA LEU A 126 8.70 10.80 -4.24
C LEU A 126 9.10 11.71 -5.41
N TYR A 127 8.27 12.69 -5.76
CA TYR A 127 8.56 13.69 -6.81
C TYR A 127 9.54 14.79 -6.39
N GLU A 128 9.59 15.12 -5.09
CA GLU A 128 10.49 16.14 -4.55
C GLU A 128 11.92 15.61 -4.31
N THR A 129 12.07 14.29 -4.24
CA THR A 129 13.36 13.65 -4.03
C THR A 129 14.17 13.64 -5.33
N LYS A 130 15.27 14.41 -5.32
CA LYS A 130 16.20 14.49 -6.44
C LYS A 130 16.96 13.18 -6.62
N ASP A 131 17.27 12.84 -7.87
CA ASP A 131 18.09 11.70 -8.24
C ASP A 131 17.57 10.34 -7.74
N LEU A 132 16.27 10.25 -7.42
CA LEU A 132 15.62 8.98 -7.06
C LEU A 132 15.66 8.03 -8.26
N ASP A 133 16.15 6.81 -8.05
CA ASP A 133 16.04 5.74 -9.04
C ASP A 133 14.65 5.09 -8.97
N TYR A 134 13.72 5.58 -9.80
CA TYR A 134 12.36 5.04 -9.91
C TYR A 134 12.34 3.58 -10.41
N GLY A 135 13.41 3.13 -11.08
CA GLY A 135 13.59 1.75 -11.54
C GLY A 135 13.83 0.77 -10.39
N ASN A 136 14.56 1.23 -9.38
CA ASN A 136 14.89 0.48 -8.16
C ASN A 136 14.09 0.92 -6.93
N THR A 137 13.01 1.69 -7.11
CA THR A 137 12.11 2.09 -6.01
C THR A 137 10.85 1.24 -6.00
N LYS A 138 10.53 0.61 -4.86
CA LYS A 138 9.27 -0.10 -4.62
C LYS A 138 8.37 0.71 -3.69
N ILE A 139 7.13 0.90 -4.08
CA ILE A 139 6.10 1.55 -3.26
C ILE A 139 5.35 0.47 -2.50
N ILE A 140 5.21 0.64 -1.19
CA ILE A 140 4.38 -0.19 -0.31
C ILE A 140 3.26 0.70 0.20
N TYR A 141 2.09 0.55 -0.40
CA TYR A 141 0.93 1.38 -0.12
C TYR A 141 -0.01 0.67 0.84
N PHE A 142 -0.28 1.29 1.98
CA PHE A 142 -1.15 0.80 3.04
C PHE A 142 -2.49 1.54 3.07
N ASN A 143 -3.54 0.79 3.36
CA ASN A 143 -4.81 1.31 3.87
C ASN A 143 -4.79 1.32 5.41
N ASP A 144 -5.89 1.76 6.01
CA ASP A 144 -6.23 1.77 7.44
C ASP A 144 -6.57 0.37 7.99
N ILE A 145 -5.60 -0.55 7.92
CA ILE A 145 -5.77 -1.97 8.28
C ILE A 145 -4.82 -2.42 9.40
N VAL A 146 -5.14 -3.56 10.02
CA VAL A 146 -4.22 -4.28 10.92
C VAL A 146 -3.35 -5.23 10.09
N PHE A 147 -2.04 -5.23 10.33
CA PHE A 147 -1.09 -6.11 9.66
C PHE A 147 0.07 -6.47 10.59
N ALA A 148 0.82 -7.51 10.23
CA ALA A 148 2.10 -7.85 10.85
C ALA A 148 3.24 -7.58 9.87
N TYR A 149 4.37 -7.05 10.35
CA TYR A 149 5.52 -6.72 9.49
C TYR A 149 5.99 -7.95 8.72
N GLU A 150 5.93 -9.16 9.30
CA GLU A 150 6.32 -10.39 8.61
C GLU A 150 5.51 -10.64 7.34
N ASP A 151 4.20 -10.37 7.38
CA ASP A 151 3.34 -10.58 6.22
C ASP A 151 3.61 -9.53 5.14
N ILE A 152 4.01 -8.31 5.52
CA ILE A 152 4.45 -7.28 4.57
C ILE A 152 5.79 -7.65 3.93
N ILE A 153 6.75 -8.14 4.70
CA ILE A 153 8.03 -8.62 4.15
C ILE A 153 7.78 -9.78 3.17
N LYS A 154 6.90 -10.72 3.52
CA LYS A 154 6.53 -11.81 2.61
C LYS A 154 5.84 -11.29 1.34
N LEU A 155 4.93 -10.32 1.48
CA LEU A 155 4.27 -9.66 0.35
C LEU A 155 5.31 -9.05 -0.61
N ILE A 156 6.28 -8.30 -0.09
CA ILE A 156 7.37 -7.72 -0.90
C ILE A 156 8.19 -8.83 -1.56
N SER A 157 8.50 -9.91 -0.86
CA SER A 157 9.29 -11.02 -1.41
C SER A 157 8.57 -11.88 -2.46
N THR A 158 7.29 -11.61 -2.74
CA THR A 158 6.46 -12.40 -3.66
C THR A 158 7.19 -12.62 -4.98
N ASN A 159 7.24 -13.87 -5.44
CA ASN A 159 7.87 -14.25 -6.70
C ASN A 159 9.32 -13.72 -6.84
N ASN A 160 10.12 -13.73 -5.76
CA ASN A 160 11.48 -13.20 -5.74
C ASN A 160 11.58 -11.74 -6.21
N GLU A 161 10.59 -10.93 -5.84
CA GLU A 161 10.46 -9.52 -6.23
C GLU A 161 10.25 -9.29 -7.75
N ASP A 162 10.01 -10.34 -8.55
CA ASP A 162 9.70 -10.28 -9.99
C ASP A 162 8.20 -10.08 -10.24
N TYR A 163 7.75 -8.85 -10.03
CA TYR A 163 6.39 -8.40 -10.32
C TYR A 163 6.36 -6.89 -10.61
N ASP A 164 5.32 -6.45 -11.31
CA ASP A 164 5.01 -5.03 -11.47
C ASP A 164 4.11 -4.53 -10.33
N SER A 165 3.15 -5.36 -9.88
CA SER A 165 2.46 -5.17 -8.59
C SER A 165 2.07 -6.48 -7.92
N VAL A 166 1.88 -6.43 -6.60
CA VAL A 166 1.30 -7.50 -5.79
C VAL A 166 0.42 -6.90 -4.70
N CYS A 167 -0.78 -7.45 -4.47
CA CYS A 167 -1.63 -7.07 -3.34
C CYS A 167 -1.67 -8.16 -2.26
N ALA A 168 -1.84 -7.73 -1.02
CA ALA A 168 -2.39 -8.57 0.03
C ALA A 168 -3.90 -8.75 -0.15
N MET A 169 -4.45 -9.74 0.54
CA MET A 169 -5.89 -9.82 0.77
C MET A 169 -6.21 -9.36 2.17
N ASP A 170 -7.08 -8.36 2.26
CA ASP A 170 -7.66 -7.89 3.51
C ASP A 170 -9.14 -8.29 3.60
N PHE A 171 -9.59 -8.53 4.83
CA PHE A 171 -10.84 -9.17 5.17
C PHE A 171 -11.55 -8.42 6.29
N TYR A 172 -12.85 -8.17 6.09
CA TYR A 172 -13.78 -7.73 7.12
C TYR A 172 -14.98 -8.67 7.09
N TYR A 173 -14.91 -9.76 7.87
CA TYR A 173 -15.74 -10.98 7.77
C TYR A 173 -15.63 -11.76 6.45
N SER A 174 -15.41 -11.07 5.33
CA SER A 174 -15.22 -11.61 3.99
C SER A 174 -14.27 -10.71 3.20
N PHE A 175 -13.81 -11.18 2.04
CA PHE A 175 -13.04 -10.34 1.13
C PHE A 175 -13.95 -9.27 0.51
N TYR A 176 -13.69 -8.00 0.80
CA TYR A 176 -14.63 -6.93 0.48
C TYR A 176 -14.26 -6.14 -0.78
N ASP A 177 -12.97 -6.02 -1.13
CA ASP A 177 -12.48 -5.26 -2.30
C ASP A 177 -12.62 -6.00 -3.64
N THR A 178 -13.79 -6.63 -3.85
CA THR A 178 -14.14 -7.36 -5.07
C THR A 178 -14.34 -6.46 -6.30
N TRP A 179 -14.62 -5.16 -6.10
CA TRP A 179 -14.90 -4.22 -7.19
C TRP A 179 -13.65 -3.80 -7.98
N VAL A 180 -12.46 -3.94 -7.37
CA VAL A 180 -11.14 -3.62 -7.95
C VAL A 180 -10.27 -4.85 -8.20
N SER A 181 -10.72 -6.03 -7.76
CA SER A 181 -9.97 -7.27 -7.82
C SER A 181 -10.51 -8.19 -8.92
N PHE A 182 -9.69 -8.42 -9.94
CA PHE A 182 -10.04 -9.18 -11.13
C PHE A 182 -9.03 -10.28 -11.38
N ASP A 183 -9.52 -11.51 -11.60
CA ASP A 183 -8.69 -12.67 -11.90
C ASP A 183 -8.05 -12.53 -13.29
N ILE A 184 -7.13 -13.43 -13.63
CA ILE A 184 -6.42 -13.35 -14.92
C ILE A 184 -7.34 -13.43 -16.14
N SER A 185 -8.56 -13.95 -15.97
CA SER A 185 -9.58 -14.05 -17.01
C SER A 185 -10.52 -12.83 -17.05
N GLY A 186 -10.30 -11.84 -16.19
CA GLY A 186 -11.11 -10.63 -16.09
C GLY A 186 -12.40 -10.80 -15.27
N ASN A 187 -12.55 -11.90 -14.52
CA ASN A 187 -13.69 -12.06 -13.62
C ASN A 187 -13.40 -11.39 -12.27
N ARG A 188 -14.43 -10.76 -11.68
CA ARG A 188 -14.33 -10.27 -10.30
C ARG A 188 -14.12 -11.42 -9.32
N PHE A 189 -13.38 -11.13 -8.26
CA PHE A 189 -13.25 -12.04 -7.14
C PHE A 189 -14.60 -12.19 -6.42
N LYS A 190 -14.81 -13.36 -5.83
CA LYS A 190 -15.88 -13.64 -4.86
C LYS A 190 -15.42 -13.19 -3.47
N SER A 191 -16.36 -12.71 -2.66
CA SER A 191 -16.08 -12.34 -1.27
C SER A 191 -15.76 -13.52 -0.36
N GLY A 192 -16.29 -14.71 -0.70
CA GLY A 192 -16.02 -15.95 0.03
C GLY A 192 -15.12 -16.90 -0.75
N PHE A 193 -14.48 -17.82 -0.03
CA PHE A 193 -13.76 -18.94 -0.62
C PHE A 193 -14.71 -19.72 -1.55
N PRO A 194 -14.30 -20.07 -2.79
CA PRO A 194 -12.92 -20.16 -3.26
C PRO A 194 -12.33 -18.91 -3.92
N PHE A 195 -12.85 -17.70 -3.66
CA PHE A 195 -12.40 -16.35 -4.11
C PHE A 195 -12.28 -16.12 -5.62
N PHE A 196 -11.69 -17.05 -6.36
CA PHE A 196 -11.48 -16.99 -7.81
C PHE A 196 -12.52 -17.84 -8.53
N ILE A 197 -12.85 -17.47 -9.76
CA ILE A 197 -13.61 -18.34 -10.67
C ILE A 197 -12.68 -19.34 -11.36
N ASN A 198 -11.48 -18.87 -11.74
CA ASN A 198 -10.44 -19.69 -12.35
C ASN A 198 -9.97 -20.83 -11.42
N SER A 199 -10.03 -22.08 -11.88
CA SER A 199 -9.69 -23.27 -11.07
C SER A 199 -8.20 -23.38 -10.73
N GLU A 200 -7.30 -22.97 -11.62
CA GLU A 200 -5.86 -22.95 -11.36
C GLU A 200 -5.54 -21.99 -10.22
N ALA A 201 -6.14 -20.80 -10.22
CA ALA A 201 -6.05 -19.86 -9.11
C ALA A 201 -6.56 -20.48 -7.80
N GLN A 202 -7.67 -21.21 -7.81
CA GLN A 202 -8.18 -21.88 -6.60
C GLN A 202 -7.18 -22.92 -6.06
N HIS A 203 -6.55 -23.72 -6.92
CA HIS A 203 -5.52 -24.67 -6.51
C HIS A 203 -4.28 -23.95 -5.95
N GLN A 204 -3.85 -22.85 -6.57
CA GLN A 204 -2.73 -22.06 -6.07
C GLN A 204 -2.99 -21.50 -4.67
N VAL A 205 -4.21 -21.02 -4.39
CA VAL A 205 -4.62 -20.58 -3.04
C VAL A 205 -4.51 -21.71 -2.03
N LEU A 206 -5.04 -22.90 -2.37
CA LEU A 206 -4.99 -24.08 -1.49
C LEU A 206 -3.54 -24.50 -1.20
N ASP A 207 -2.64 -24.31 -2.15
CA ASP A 207 -1.20 -24.57 -2.01
C ASP A 207 -0.42 -23.43 -1.32
N ASN A 208 -1.08 -22.35 -0.88
CA ASN A 208 -0.45 -21.13 -0.36
C ASN A 208 0.57 -20.52 -1.35
N LYS A 209 0.25 -20.55 -2.64
CA LYS A 209 1.05 -19.93 -3.71
C LYS A 209 0.43 -18.58 -4.10
N PRO A 210 1.27 -17.59 -4.47
CA PRO A 210 0.76 -16.34 -5.03
C PRO A 210 0.06 -16.62 -6.36
N VAL A 211 -1.00 -15.87 -6.64
CA VAL A 211 -1.86 -16.06 -7.82
C VAL A 211 -1.66 -14.93 -8.81
N ARG A 212 -1.50 -15.24 -10.10
CA ARG A 212 -1.47 -14.26 -11.20
C ARG A 212 -2.86 -13.69 -11.44
N ILE A 213 -2.97 -12.37 -11.50
CA ILE A 213 -4.26 -11.67 -11.58
C ILE A 213 -4.23 -10.54 -12.62
N PHE A 214 -5.39 -9.98 -12.94
CA PHE A 214 -5.50 -8.86 -13.87
C PHE A 214 -5.42 -7.50 -13.18
N SER A 215 -5.99 -7.36 -11.98
CA SER A 215 -5.84 -6.16 -11.16
C SER A 215 -6.23 -6.42 -9.71
N CYS A 216 -5.69 -5.60 -8.80
CA CYS A 216 -6.09 -5.55 -7.41
C CYS A 216 -5.75 -4.16 -6.84
N TRP A 217 -6.48 -3.77 -5.81
CA TRP A 217 -6.14 -2.67 -4.91
C TRP A 217 -6.86 -2.96 -3.58
N ASN A 218 -6.14 -3.44 -2.58
CA ASN A 218 -6.71 -3.80 -1.27
C ASN A 218 -5.64 -3.55 -0.20
N GLY A 219 -6.03 -3.54 1.09
CA GLY A 219 -5.21 -3.62 2.30
C GLY A 219 -3.80 -3.06 2.18
N VAL A 220 -2.88 -3.87 1.63
CA VAL A 220 -1.57 -3.41 1.16
C VAL A 220 -1.34 -3.79 -0.30
N ILE A 221 -0.79 -2.87 -1.09
CA ILE A 221 -0.27 -3.14 -2.43
C ILE A 221 1.19 -2.73 -2.53
N VAL A 222 2.03 -3.59 -3.12
CA VAL A 222 3.42 -3.30 -3.46
C VAL A 222 3.57 -3.20 -4.97
N PHE A 223 4.19 -2.14 -5.47
CA PHE A 223 4.41 -1.97 -6.92
C PHE A 223 5.69 -1.17 -7.22
N THR A 224 6.21 -1.30 -8.44
CA THR A 224 7.36 -0.51 -8.88
C THR A 224 7.00 0.96 -9.07
N ALA A 225 7.90 1.87 -8.69
CA ALA A 225 7.72 3.31 -8.89
C ALA A 225 7.93 3.75 -10.35
N SER A 226 8.51 2.92 -11.21
CA SER A 226 8.87 3.31 -12.60
C SER A 226 7.74 3.97 -13.39
N PRO A 227 6.46 3.53 -13.30
CA PRO A 227 5.35 4.20 -14.00
C PRO A 227 5.03 5.62 -13.51
N LEU A 228 5.43 5.98 -12.28
CA LEU A 228 5.24 7.32 -11.72
C LEU A 228 6.33 8.31 -12.17
N GLU A 229 7.42 7.83 -12.76
CA GLU A 229 8.51 8.69 -13.23
C GLU A 229 7.97 9.79 -14.16
N ASN A 230 8.39 11.03 -13.93
CA ASN A 230 7.92 12.22 -14.64
C ASN A 230 6.40 12.45 -14.57
N LYS A 231 5.72 11.95 -13.52
CA LYS A 231 4.27 12.11 -13.29
C LYS A 231 3.41 11.54 -14.43
N ARG A 232 3.88 10.49 -15.10
CA ARG A 232 3.17 9.86 -16.24
C ARG A 232 1.91 9.11 -15.82
N LEU A 233 1.81 8.69 -14.56
CA LEU A 233 0.67 7.98 -14.00
C LEU A 233 0.17 8.71 -12.75
N GLN A 234 -1.15 8.83 -12.64
CA GLN A 234 -1.85 9.45 -11.50
C GLN A 234 -3.21 8.78 -11.29
N PHE A 235 -3.69 8.78 -10.04
CA PHE A 235 -5.05 8.40 -9.70
C PHE A 235 -6.05 9.40 -10.26
N ARG A 236 -7.22 8.89 -10.66
CA ARG A 236 -8.31 9.63 -11.30
C ARG A 236 -9.63 9.10 -10.79
#